data_AF-A0A085UMK4-F1
#
_entry.id   AF-A0A085UMK4-F1
#
_cell.length_a   1.000
_cell.length_b   1.000
_cell.length_c   1.000
_cell.angle_alpha   90.00
_cell.angle_beta   90.00
_cell.angle_gamma   90.00
#
_symmetry.space_group_name_H-M   'P 1'
#
loop_
_entity.id
_entity.type
_entity.pdbx_description
1 polymer ?
#
loop_
_entity_poly.entity_id
_entity_poly.type
_entity_poly.pdbx_seq_one_letter_code
_entity_poly.pdbx_strand_id
1 'polypeptide(L)'
;LISPIGALPEDATHLQAATSGKPGLTLVFPLPQQTEVRSLLDNYRHGVTVAPKAGLLGDGAGLLVFVAQVVNLVQVRREVFSRPESSREIGPLLNSAAATVAAGFGAAQGIADTALSAHATELGKNLKKAELMGVHVQMGKLHISLGMVGYAAGMIAAGMSLQSSYNNWQDAVRNGNHKAQAGASLSMLGNSGFIASNAYGVGHTVQAFRHVLAAEAGSAARTAAWALAGIRLSTVFLRFNLVGILFTALELSGSWLYNRFNLSAHDQWLLSTPWGMDPDRRESLALSEFQKTLRGHIQAPHMEILPASDESGTVQPRRFLLHFPTLSVADLAQRLASDASSVLLNIGGYRVQREQTDRDRTPAYWTPLAEELEDRLLIKQDAPLIVELSDVHSLLGSAYPERSDIVLSIQLGHAVADGRYEANLYDLRFPVTGESGNFPDRAITRQGEECRYFGIDPALMQQADN
;
A
#
# COMPACT_ATOMS: atom_id res chain seq x y z
N LEU A 1 15.22 12.60 49.82
CA LEU A 1 14.97 11.47 48.89
C LEU A 1 15.61 11.84 47.56
N ILE A 2 16.84 11.38 47.34
CA ILE A 2 17.66 11.68 46.16
C ILE A 2 17.23 10.70 45.08
N SER A 3 16.71 11.22 43.96
CA SER A 3 16.40 10.39 42.79
C SER A 3 17.69 9.77 42.26
N PRO A 4 17.75 8.44 42.00
CA PRO A 4 18.96 7.77 41.51
C PRO A 4 19.26 8.04 40.03
N ILE A 5 18.48 8.91 39.38
CA ILE A 5 18.67 9.36 38.01
C ILE A 5 19.21 10.80 38.09
N GLY A 6 20.49 10.99 37.78
CA GLY A 6 21.08 12.32 37.60
C GLY A 6 20.35 13.10 36.50
N ALA A 7 20.34 14.42 36.59
CA ALA A 7 19.72 15.27 35.56
C ALA A 7 20.33 14.95 34.19
N LEU A 8 19.48 14.53 33.24
CA LEU A 8 19.87 14.29 31.86
C LEU A 8 20.16 15.65 31.17
N PRO A 9 21.06 15.71 30.18
CA PRO A 9 21.30 16.94 29.41
C PRO A 9 20.00 17.46 28.77
N GLU A 10 19.79 18.79 28.75
CA GLU A 10 18.58 19.41 28.19
C GLU A 10 18.34 19.09 26.70
N ASP A 11 19.40 18.66 25.99
CA ASP A 11 19.39 18.35 24.56
C ASP A 11 18.94 16.90 24.24
N ALA A 12 18.60 16.09 25.24
CA ALA A 12 18.21 14.69 25.08
C ALA A 12 16.74 14.42 25.44
N THR A 13 16.10 13.48 24.73
CA THR A 13 14.74 13.02 25.02
C THR A 13 14.72 12.26 26.35
N HIS A 14 13.89 12.69 27.31
CA HIS A 14 13.88 12.11 28.65
C HIS A 14 12.48 12.02 29.27
N LEU A 15 12.31 11.08 30.20
CA LEU A 15 11.08 10.89 30.98
C LEU A 15 11.18 11.65 32.30
N GLN A 16 10.22 12.53 32.57
CA GLN A 16 10.04 13.24 33.83
C GLN A 16 8.75 12.77 34.52
N ALA A 17 8.68 12.84 35.84
CA ALA A 17 7.42 12.58 36.54
C ALA A 17 6.39 13.69 36.20
N ALA A 18 5.15 13.33 35.86
CA ALA A 18 4.13 14.31 35.54
C ALA A 18 3.84 15.24 36.73
N THR A 19 3.94 16.55 36.51
CA THR A 19 3.77 17.61 37.52
C THR A 19 2.31 17.91 37.87
N SER A 20 1.34 17.14 37.36
CA SER A 20 -0.09 17.40 37.53
C SER A 20 -0.85 16.12 37.88
N GLY A 21 -1.03 15.89 39.19
CA GLY A 21 -2.16 15.17 39.82
C GLY A 21 -2.59 13.78 39.34
N LYS A 22 -1.94 13.18 38.33
CA LYS A 22 -2.25 11.88 37.75
C LYS A 22 -0.96 11.07 37.65
N PRO A 23 -0.95 9.78 38.03
CA PRO A 23 0.22 8.93 37.83
C PRO A 23 0.51 8.84 36.32
N GLY A 24 1.66 9.38 35.91
CA GLY A 24 2.10 9.38 34.52
C GLY A 24 3.54 9.87 34.41
N LEU A 25 4.28 9.32 33.45
CA LEU A 25 5.58 9.84 33.04
C LEU A 25 5.32 10.85 31.92
N THR A 26 5.78 12.08 32.08
CA THR A 26 5.81 13.11 31.05
C THR A 26 7.10 12.98 30.26
N LEU A 27 6.98 12.72 28.98
CA LEU A 27 8.12 12.67 28.08
C LEU A 27 8.46 14.07 27.58
N VAL A 28 9.69 14.50 27.76
CA VAL A 28 10.21 15.81 27.36
C VAL A 28 11.15 15.61 26.17
N PHE A 29 10.83 16.29 25.06
CA PHE A 29 11.66 16.29 23.86
C PHE A 29 12.51 17.56 23.77
N PRO A 30 13.64 17.54 23.04
CA PRO A 30 14.33 18.76 22.58
C PRO A 30 13.40 19.65 21.75
N LEU A 31 13.58 20.98 21.84
CA LEU A 31 12.73 22.00 21.20
C LEU A 31 12.41 21.74 19.71
N PRO A 32 13.38 21.34 18.84
CA PRO A 32 13.08 21.06 17.43
C PRO A 32 12.12 19.86 17.23
N GLN A 33 12.21 18.86 18.11
CA GLN A 33 11.37 17.64 18.07
C GLN A 33 9.97 17.91 18.61
N GLN A 34 9.84 18.76 19.63
CA GLN A 34 8.53 19.15 20.17
C GLN A 34 7.67 19.82 19.09
N THR A 35 8.27 20.68 18.27
CA THR A 35 7.57 21.38 17.19
C THR A 35 7.09 20.42 16.11
N GLU A 36 7.89 19.42 15.74
CA GLU A 36 7.51 18.42 14.73
C GLU A 36 6.43 17.46 15.24
N VAL A 37 6.56 16.95 16.48
CA VAL A 37 5.52 16.11 17.11
C VAL A 37 4.21 16.89 17.27
N ARG A 38 4.27 18.17 17.66
CA ARG A 38 3.08 19.03 17.70
C ARG A 38 2.50 19.25 16.32
N SER A 39 3.31 19.54 15.30
CA SER A 39 2.88 19.66 13.91
C SER A 39 2.15 18.41 13.43
N LEU A 40 2.69 17.21 13.69
CA LEU A 40 2.06 15.94 13.33
C LEU A 40 0.74 15.71 14.08
N LEU A 41 0.69 16.01 15.39
CA LEU A 41 -0.54 15.90 16.19
C LEU A 41 -1.61 16.92 15.81
N ASP A 42 -1.19 18.13 15.44
CA ASP A 42 -2.10 19.21 15.04
C ASP A 42 -2.62 18.97 13.62
N ASN A 43 -1.76 18.54 12.69
CA ASN A 43 -2.16 18.05 11.36
C ASN A 43 -3.14 16.87 11.50
N TYR A 44 -2.90 15.94 12.44
CA TYR A 44 -3.83 14.84 12.75
C TYR A 44 -5.18 15.34 13.30
N ARG A 45 -5.19 16.32 14.21
CA ARG A 45 -6.44 16.93 14.69
C ARG A 45 -7.26 17.58 13.58
N HIS A 46 -6.60 18.04 12.52
CA HIS A 46 -7.23 18.67 11.36
C HIS A 46 -7.40 17.72 10.16
N GLY A 47 -7.11 16.41 10.31
CA GLY A 47 -7.28 15.42 9.24
C GLY A 47 -6.26 15.49 8.10
N VAL A 48 -5.14 16.17 8.30
CA VAL A 48 -4.09 16.42 7.31
C VAL A 48 -2.95 15.42 7.50
N THR A 49 -2.59 14.66 6.45
CA THR A 49 -1.45 13.72 6.46
C THR A 49 -0.23 14.39 5.82
N VAL A 50 0.71 14.88 6.64
CA VAL A 50 1.99 15.43 6.16
C VAL A 50 3.10 14.50 6.62
N ALA A 51 3.96 14.07 5.68
CA ALA A 51 5.16 13.32 5.98
C ALA A 51 6.11 14.16 6.87
N PRO A 52 6.73 13.59 7.90
CA PRO A 52 7.61 14.34 8.79
C PRO A 52 8.78 14.97 8.05
N LYS A 53 9.15 16.19 8.42
CA LYS A 53 10.35 16.86 7.88
C LYS A 53 11.59 16.17 8.41
N ALA A 54 12.38 15.61 7.50
CA ALA A 54 13.65 14.97 7.80
C ALA A 54 14.66 15.99 8.33
N GLY A 55 15.00 15.89 9.62
CA GLY A 55 16.00 16.78 10.22
C GLY A 55 16.26 16.52 11.70
N LEU A 56 16.16 15.28 12.18
CA LEU A 56 16.30 14.96 13.60
C LEU A 56 17.05 13.63 13.79
N LEU A 57 18.37 13.72 13.92
CA LEU A 57 19.23 12.59 14.25
C LEU A 57 19.23 12.38 15.78
N GLY A 58 18.70 11.24 16.25
CA GLY A 58 18.69 10.84 17.66
C GLY A 58 17.42 10.07 18.09
N ASP A 59 17.23 9.89 19.40
CA ASP A 59 16.11 9.13 20.01
C ASP A 59 14.71 9.65 19.64
N GLY A 60 14.61 10.91 19.20
CA GLY A 60 13.37 11.52 18.72
C GLY A 60 12.83 10.90 17.43
N ALA A 61 13.69 10.39 16.56
CA ALA A 61 13.27 9.82 15.27
C ALA A 61 12.49 8.51 15.44
N GLY A 62 12.97 7.59 16.28
CA GLY A 62 12.29 6.33 16.56
C GLY A 62 10.91 6.53 17.19
N LEU A 63 10.79 7.56 18.02
CA LEU A 63 9.51 7.93 18.64
C LEU A 63 8.55 8.63 17.67
N LEU A 64 9.04 9.48 16.78
CA LEU A 64 8.25 10.05 15.69
C LEU A 64 7.67 8.94 14.80
N VAL A 65 8.50 7.95 14.44
CA VAL A 65 8.04 6.77 13.69
C VAL A 65 6.98 6.02 14.48
N PHE A 66 7.18 5.78 15.78
CA PHE A 66 6.15 5.14 16.62
C PHE A 66 4.82 5.90 16.61
N VAL A 67 4.83 7.23 16.80
CA VAL A 67 3.62 8.06 16.76
C VAL A 67 2.94 7.96 15.40
N ALA A 68 3.70 8.03 14.30
CA ALA A 68 3.17 7.86 12.96
C ALA A 68 2.51 6.48 12.76
N GLN A 69 3.14 5.41 13.27
CA GLN A 69 2.57 4.05 13.19
C GLN A 69 1.30 3.90 14.04
N VAL A 70 1.23 4.53 15.23
CA VAL A 70 0.00 4.56 16.04
C VAL A 70 -1.14 5.27 15.30
N VAL A 71 -0.85 6.41 14.66
CA VAL A 71 -1.84 7.14 13.84
C VAL A 71 -2.33 6.25 12.70
N ASN A 72 -1.40 5.61 11.98
CA ASN A 72 -1.72 4.68 10.89
C ASN A 72 -2.60 3.50 11.39
N LEU A 73 -2.25 2.88 12.52
CA LEU A 73 -3.03 1.80 13.12
C LEU A 73 -4.46 2.23 13.47
N VAL A 74 -4.64 3.43 14.04
CA VAL A 74 -5.98 3.94 14.36
C VAL A 74 -6.80 4.16 13.10
N GLN A 75 -6.18 4.69 12.05
CA GLN A 75 -6.84 4.91 10.75
C GLN A 75 -7.27 3.59 10.10
N VAL A 76 -6.33 2.64 9.96
CA VAL A 76 -6.61 1.31 9.39
C VAL A 76 -7.67 0.58 10.21
N ARG A 77 -7.62 0.68 11.55
CA ARG A 77 -8.66 0.11 12.42
C ARG A 77 -10.03 0.69 12.10
N ARG A 78 -10.16 2.02 12.02
CA ARG A 78 -11.44 2.66 11.69
C ARG A 78 -11.96 2.21 10.34
N GLU A 79 -11.09 2.13 9.34
CA GLU A 79 -11.45 1.67 8.00
C GLU A 79 -11.94 0.22 8.01
N VAL A 80 -11.18 -0.71 8.58
CA VAL A 80 -11.55 -2.14 8.65
C VAL A 80 -12.87 -2.35 9.39
N PHE A 81 -13.09 -1.65 10.50
CA PHE A 81 -14.33 -1.80 11.28
C PHE A 81 -15.52 -1.01 10.72
N SER A 82 -15.29 -0.07 9.80
CA SER A 82 -16.36 0.60 9.05
C SER A 82 -16.96 -0.29 7.94
N ARG A 83 -16.23 -1.34 7.52
CA ARG A 83 -16.70 -2.30 6.53
C ARG A 83 -17.60 -3.39 7.16
N PRO A 84 -18.62 -3.91 6.42
CA PRO A 84 -19.41 -5.07 6.79
C PRO A 84 -18.51 -6.29 7.07
N GLU A 85 -18.90 -7.13 8.03
CA GLU A 85 -18.08 -8.26 8.53
C GLU A 85 -17.62 -9.22 7.43
N SER A 86 -18.48 -9.49 6.43
CA SER A 86 -18.17 -10.35 5.28
C SER A 86 -17.11 -9.80 4.31
N SER A 87 -16.74 -8.53 4.43
CA SER A 87 -15.81 -7.81 3.54
C SER A 87 -14.56 -7.27 4.27
N ARG A 88 -14.35 -7.69 5.52
CA ARG A 88 -13.24 -7.20 6.34
C ARG A 88 -11.94 -7.89 5.96
N GLU A 89 -11.01 -7.10 5.44
CA GLU A 89 -9.63 -7.53 5.27
C GLU A 89 -8.82 -7.25 6.55
N ILE A 90 -8.44 -8.32 7.26
CA ILE A 90 -7.67 -8.21 8.51
C ILE A 90 -6.16 -8.01 8.28
N GLY A 91 -5.66 -8.31 7.08
CA GLY A 91 -4.23 -8.21 6.73
C GLY A 91 -3.63 -6.82 7.00
N PRO A 92 -4.26 -5.71 6.54
CA PRO A 92 -3.80 -4.35 6.82
C PRO A 92 -3.74 -4.03 8.33
N LEU A 93 -4.71 -4.52 9.10
CA LEU A 93 -4.75 -4.33 10.56
C LEU A 93 -3.59 -5.07 11.23
N LEU A 94 -3.31 -6.31 10.82
CA LEU A 94 -2.17 -7.08 11.33
C LEU A 94 -0.84 -6.41 10.98
N ASN A 95 -0.68 -5.91 9.75
CA ASN A 95 0.53 -5.21 9.33
C ASN A 95 0.77 -3.94 10.16
N SER A 96 -0.25 -3.07 10.26
CA SER A 96 -0.16 -1.82 11.04
C SER A 96 0.08 -2.08 12.53
N ALA A 97 -0.51 -3.15 13.09
CA ALA A 97 -0.24 -3.56 14.46
C ALA A 97 1.20 -4.05 14.65
N ALA A 98 1.70 -4.91 13.77
CA ALA A 98 3.08 -5.40 13.80
C ALA A 98 4.09 -4.24 13.64
N ALA A 99 3.84 -3.32 12.71
CA ALA A 99 4.67 -2.12 12.51
C ALA A 99 4.67 -1.21 13.75
N THR A 100 3.52 -1.03 14.40
CA THR A 100 3.39 -0.25 15.63
C THR A 100 4.15 -0.90 16.79
N VAL A 101 4.04 -2.22 16.94
CA VAL A 101 4.81 -2.98 17.94
C VAL A 101 6.30 -2.83 17.68
N ALA A 102 6.76 -3.03 16.45
CA ALA A 102 8.16 -2.89 16.08
C ALA A 102 8.69 -1.48 16.40
N ALA A 103 7.96 -0.43 15.99
CA ALA A 103 8.34 0.94 16.24
C ALA A 103 8.33 1.29 17.75
N GLY A 104 7.35 0.79 18.51
CA GLY A 104 7.24 1.05 19.94
C GLY A 104 8.36 0.40 20.74
N PHE A 105 8.68 -0.86 20.45
CA PHE A 105 9.81 -1.55 21.07
C PHE A 105 11.15 -0.94 20.64
N GLY A 106 11.30 -0.53 19.37
CA GLY A 106 12.47 0.18 18.89
C GLY A 106 12.69 1.53 19.58
N ALA A 107 11.63 2.32 19.75
CA ALA A 107 11.67 3.59 20.47
C ALA A 107 12.01 3.41 21.96
N ALA A 108 11.36 2.44 22.63
CA ALA A 108 11.64 2.13 24.04
C ALA A 108 13.10 1.65 24.24
N GLN A 109 13.60 0.81 23.33
CA GLN A 109 14.98 0.36 23.34
C GLN A 109 15.96 1.52 23.12
N GLY A 110 15.66 2.45 22.21
CA GLY A 110 16.50 3.64 21.97
C GLY A 110 16.61 4.56 23.17
N ILE A 111 15.47 4.95 23.75
CA ILE A 111 15.43 5.81 24.94
C ILE A 111 16.21 5.18 26.11
N ALA A 112 15.99 3.88 26.35
CA ALA A 112 16.64 3.18 27.45
C ALA A 112 18.14 2.96 27.19
N ASP A 113 18.58 2.65 25.96
CA ASP A 113 19.99 2.50 25.60
C ASP A 113 20.77 3.81 25.77
N THR A 114 20.20 4.94 25.32
CA THR A 114 20.82 6.27 25.52
C THR A 114 20.93 6.61 27.00
N ALA A 115 19.86 6.42 27.78
CA ALA A 115 19.87 6.71 29.22
C ALA A 115 20.87 5.85 29.98
N LEU A 116 20.92 4.55 29.70
CA LEU A 116 21.89 3.63 30.32
C LEU A 116 23.32 3.95 29.87
N SER A 117 23.54 4.34 28.61
CA SER A 117 24.86 4.67 28.07
C SER A 117 25.43 5.96 28.68
N ALA A 118 24.59 6.96 28.89
CA ALA A 118 24.95 8.18 29.62
C ALA A 118 25.34 7.85 31.08
N HIS A 119 24.54 7.00 31.74
CA HIS A 119 24.83 6.53 33.11
C HIS A 119 26.16 5.76 33.17
N ALA A 120 26.39 4.82 32.24
CA ALA A 120 27.62 4.04 32.16
C ALA A 120 28.85 4.94 31.98
N THR A 121 28.74 5.96 31.13
CA THR A 121 29.82 6.94 30.89
C THR A 121 30.17 7.71 32.17
N GLU A 122 29.17 8.12 32.94
CA GLU A 122 29.37 8.84 34.20
C GLU A 122 30.00 7.95 35.29
N LEU A 123 29.57 6.69 35.41
CA LEU A 123 30.16 5.73 36.35
C LEU A 123 31.61 5.37 35.98
N GLY A 124 31.91 5.32 34.68
CA GLY A 124 33.27 5.11 34.17
C GLY A 124 34.22 6.24 34.55
N LYS A 125 33.78 7.50 34.46
CA LYS A 125 34.53 8.68 34.91
C LYS A 125 34.82 8.67 36.42
N ASN A 126 33.86 8.16 37.20
CA ASN A 126 33.96 8.09 38.66
C ASN A 126 34.59 6.78 39.19
N LEU A 127 35.20 5.97 38.32
CA LEU A 127 35.89 4.70 38.65
C LEU A 127 35.02 3.66 39.39
N LYS A 128 33.68 3.75 39.28
CA LYS A 128 32.74 2.86 39.98
C LYS A 128 32.49 1.55 39.24
N LYS A 129 33.49 0.67 39.23
CA LYS A 129 33.53 -0.57 38.43
C LYS A 129 32.35 -1.54 38.65
N ALA A 130 31.87 -1.67 39.90
CA ALA A 130 30.77 -2.58 40.23
C ALA A 130 29.39 -2.05 39.75
N GLU A 131 29.14 -0.76 39.93
CA GLU A 131 27.91 -0.10 39.44
C GLU A 131 27.87 -0.10 37.91
N LEU A 132 29.01 0.15 37.25
CA LEU A 132 29.16 0.10 35.79
C LEU A 132 28.79 -1.28 35.20
N MET A 133 29.25 -2.35 35.86
CA MET A 133 28.91 -3.72 35.47
C MET A 133 27.39 -3.97 35.55
N GLY A 134 26.74 -3.45 36.60
CA GLY A 134 25.29 -3.54 36.78
C GLY A 134 24.50 -2.86 35.66
N VAL A 135 24.95 -1.69 35.20
CA VAL A 135 24.33 -0.96 34.07
C VAL A 135 24.44 -1.78 32.78
N HIS A 136 25.62 -2.34 32.46
CA HIS A 136 25.78 -3.17 31.27
C HIS A 136 24.95 -4.46 31.32
N VAL A 137 24.73 -5.05 32.50
CA VAL A 137 23.82 -6.20 32.67
C VAL A 137 22.37 -5.80 32.36
N GLN A 138 21.94 -4.62 32.82
CA GLN A 138 20.61 -4.10 32.51
C GLN A 138 20.44 -3.84 31.01
N MET A 139 21.44 -3.24 30.36
CA MET A 139 21.47 -3.10 28.89
C MET A 139 21.34 -4.44 28.18
N GLY A 140 22.11 -5.46 28.60
CA GLY A 140 22.06 -6.79 28.00
C GLY A 140 20.68 -7.44 28.09
N LYS A 141 20.03 -7.34 29.25
CA LYS A 141 18.65 -7.83 29.45
C LYS A 141 17.65 -7.06 28.59
N LEU A 142 17.76 -5.74 28.54
CA LEU A 142 16.90 -4.85 27.75
C LEU A 142 16.98 -5.19 26.25
N HIS A 143 18.19 -5.23 25.67
CA HIS A 143 18.35 -5.52 24.25
C HIS A 143 17.91 -6.94 23.87
N ILE A 144 18.10 -7.92 24.77
CA ILE A 144 17.64 -9.29 24.51
C ILE A 144 16.11 -9.37 24.58
N SER A 145 15.47 -8.77 25.58
CA SER A 145 14.01 -8.86 25.73
C SER A 145 13.26 -7.99 24.72
N LEU A 146 13.53 -6.69 24.67
CA LEU A 146 12.82 -5.77 23.79
C LEU A 146 13.28 -5.90 22.34
N GLY A 147 14.58 -6.12 22.11
CA GLY A 147 15.13 -6.20 20.76
C GLY A 147 14.65 -7.43 19.99
N MET A 148 14.55 -8.59 20.64
CA MET A 148 14.07 -9.79 19.96
C MET A 148 12.62 -9.64 19.48
N VAL A 149 11.74 -9.08 20.33
CA VAL A 149 10.33 -8.84 19.98
C VAL A 149 10.21 -7.76 18.91
N GLY A 150 10.92 -6.65 19.08
CA GLY A 150 10.91 -5.54 18.12
C GLY A 150 11.39 -5.95 16.74
N TYR A 151 12.52 -6.68 16.65
CA TYR A 151 13.06 -7.12 15.36
C TYR A 151 12.18 -8.17 14.68
N ALA A 152 11.60 -9.11 15.45
CA ALA A 152 10.69 -10.12 14.90
C ALA A 152 9.41 -9.46 14.33
N ALA A 153 8.78 -8.56 15.09
CA ALA A 153 7.63 -7.80 14.63
C ALA A 153 7.98 -6.94 13.39
N GLY A 154 9.17 -6.33 13.38
CA GLY A 154 9.66 -5.54 12.25
C GLY A 154 9.84 -6.36 10.96
N MET A 155 10.36 -7.59 11.04
CA MET A 155 10.45 -8.48 9.88
C MET A 155 9.09 -8.89 9.36
N ILE A 156 8.13 -9.19 10.24
CA ILE A 156 6.77 -9.55 9.83
C ILE A 156 6.12 -8.38 9.08
N ALA A 157 6.18 -7.18 9.66
CA ALA A 157 5.63 -5.98 9.03
C ALA A 157 6.27 -5.68 7.67
N ALA A 158 7.60 -5.68 7.59
CA ALA A 158 8.30 -5.44 6.32
C ALA A 158 8.07 -6.55 5.29
N GLY A 159 7.88 -7.80 5.71
CA GLY A 159 7.48 -8.90 4.83
C GLY A 159 6.11 -8.65 4.18
N MET A 160 5.12 -8.23 4.98
CA MET A 160 3.79 -7.87 4.48
C MET A 160 3.84 -6.64 3.56
N SER A 161 4.60 -5.61 3.93
CA SER A 161 4.79 -4.42 3.10
C SER A 161 5.57 -4.70 1.81
N LEU A 162 6.52 -5.65 1.82
CA LEU A 162 7.23 -6.10 0.63
C LEU A 162 6.28 -6.77 -0.35
N GLN A 163 5.38 -7.64 0.15
CA GLN A 163 4.35 -8.26 -0.68
C GLN A 163 3.44 -7.21 -1.31
N SER A 164 2.98 -6.23 -0.52
CA SER A 164 2.17 -5.11 -1.05
C SER A 164 2.94 -4.29 -2.10
N SER A 165 4.21 -3.97 -1.84
CA SER A 165 5.07 -3.25 -2.79
C SER A 165 5.30 -4.03 -4.08
N TYR A 166 5.43 -5.35 -3.99
CA TYR A 166 5.56 -6.24 -5.14
C TYR A 166 4.27 -6.31 -5.96
N ASN A 167 3.11 -6.34 -5.32
CA ASN A 167 1.81 -6.24 -6.00
C ASN A 167 1.68 -4.89 -6.73
N ASN A 168 1.99 -3.78 -6.05
CA ASN A 168 2.03 -2.44 -6.63
C ASN A 168 2.99 -2.34 -7.82
N TRP A 169 4.15 -3.00 -7.75
CA TRP A 169 5.10 -3.05 -8.85
C TRP A 169 4.54 -3.82 -10.06
N GLN A 170 3.95 -4.99 -9.82
CA GLN A 170 3.28 -5.76 -10.88
C GLN A 170 2.16 -4.94 -11.52
N ASP A 171 1.34 -4.27 -10.72
CA ASP A 171 0.26 -3.42 -11.21
C ASP A 171 0.81 -2.24 -12.01
N ALA A 172 1.87 -1.57 -11.55
CA ALA A 172 2.50 -0.51 -12.34
C ALA A 172 3.09 -0.99 -13.67
N VAL A 173 3.68 -2.20 -13.69
CA VAL A 173 4.19 -2.84 -14.91
C VAL A 173 3.05 -3.15 -15.88
N ARG A 174 1.98 -3.79 -15.39
CA ARG A 174 0.73 -4.06 -16.14
C ARG A 174 0.12 -2.76 -16.67
N ASN A 175 0.29 -1.68 -15.91
CA ASN A 175 -0.28 -0.40 -16.23
C ASN A 175 0.60 0.45 -17.17
N GLY A 176 1.80 -0.03 -17.52
CA GLY A 176 2.78 0.73 -18.30
C GLY A 176 3.24 2.01 -17.59
N ASN A 177 3.02 2.11 -16.27
CA ASN A 177 3.29 3.30 -15.49
C ASN A 177 4.72 3.24 -14.93
N HIS A 178 5.70 3.58 -15.77
CA HIS A 178 7.12 3.50 -15.40
C HIS A 178 7.49 4.33 -14.17
N LYS A 179 6.78 5.44 -13.91
CA LYS A 179 7.04 6.28 -12.73
C LYS A 179 6.52 5.64 -11.45
N ALA A 180 5.31 5.07 -11.49
CA ALA A 180 4.79 4.28 -10.38
C ALA A 180 5.63 3.02 -10.15
N GLN A 181 6.08 2.36 -11.22
CA GLN A 181 6.96 1.19 -11.16
C GLN A 181 8.25 1.52 -10.40
N ALA A 182 8.89 2.65 -10.71
CA ALA A 182 10.09 3.11 -9.99
C ALA A 182 9.79 3.36 -8.50
N GLY A 183 8.64 3.95 -8.17
CA GLY A 183 8.19 4.14 -6.77
C GLY A 183 8.03 2.81 -6.03
N ALA A 184 7.32 1.86 -6.63
CA ALA A 184 7.11 0.53 -6.04
C ALA A 184 8.43 -0.24 -5.87
N SER A 185 9.35 -0.15 -6.84
CA SER A 185 10.69 -0.75 -6.71
C SER A 185 11.50 -0.12 -5.57
N LEU A 186 11.40 1.19 -5.37
CA LEU A 186 12.04 1.88 -4.23
C LEU A 186 11.45 1.39 -2.90
N SER A 187 10.14 1.20 -2.81
CA SER A 187 9.49 0.62 -1.63
C SER A 187 9.94 -0.82 -1.37
N MET A 188 10.05 -1.64 -2.42
CA MET A 188 10.55 -3.01 -2.30
C MET A 188 11.99 -3.04 -1.78
N LEU A 189 12.86 -2.13 -2.27
CA LEU A 189 14.23 -2.01 -1.79
C LEU A 189 14.27 -1.60 -0.30
N GLY A 190 13.45 -0.62 0.09
CA GLY A 190 13.28 -0.21 1.48
C GLY A 190 12.85 -1.38 2.38
N ASN A 191 11.77 -2.08 2.02
CA ASN A 191 11.26 -3.21 2.79
C ASN A 191 12.24 -4.39 2.84
N SER A 192 12.91 -4.72 1.73
CA SER A 192 13.92 -5.79 1.69
C SER A 192 15.11 -5.46 2.57
N GLY A 193 15.59 -4.22 2.53
CA GLY A 193 16.65 -3.73 3.40
C GLY A 193 16.26 -3.78 4.88
N PHE A 194 15.01 -3.44 5.20
CA PHE A 194 14.49 -3.54 6.56
C PHE A 194 14.45 -4.98 7.06
N ILE A 195 14.00 -5.95 6.24
CA ILE A 195 14.05 -7.39 6.59
C ILE A 195 15.48 -7.83 6.87
N ALA A 196 16.41 -7.55 5.97
CA ALA A 196 17.81 -7.95 6.12
C ALA A 196 18.45 -7.35 7.38
N SER A 197 18.17 -6.07 7.65
CA SER A 197 18.64 -5.37 8.84
C SER A 197 18.09 -6.01 10.13
N ASN A 198 16.79 -6.31 10.18
CA ASN A 198 16.17 -6.90 11.38
C ASN A 198 16.64 -8.36 11.59
N ALA A 199 16.82 -9.13 10.50
CA ALA A 199 17.37 -10.47 10.57
C ALA A 199 18.80 -10.48 11.15
N TYR A 200 19.63 -9.51 10.74
CA TYR A 200 20.96 -9.30 11.33
C TYR A 200 20.87 -9.00 12.84
N GLY A 201 19.97 -8.11 13.24
CA GLY A 201 19.69 -7.80 14.66
C GLY A 201 19.28 -9.04 15.46
N VAL A 202 18.34 -9.84 14.95
CA VAL A 202 17.91 -11.11 15.57
C VAL A 202 19.08 -12.07 15.71
N GLY A 203 19.87 -12.28 14.65
CA GLY A 203 21.01 -13.19 14.68
C GLY A 203 22.02 -12.84 15.77
N HIS A 204 22.35 -11.55 15.91
CA HIS A 204 23.25 -11.07 16.96
C HIS A 204 22.65 -11.19 18.37
N THR A 205 21.36 -10.91 18.53
CA THR A 205 20.65 -11.07 19.81
C THR A 205 20.60 -12.54 20.23
N VAL A 206 20.27 -13.46 19.32
CA VAL A 206 20.24 -14.90 19.58
C VAL A 206 21.63 -15.42 19.97
N GLN A 207 22.68 -15.00 19.25
CA GLN A 207 24.04 -15.40 19.58
C GLN A 207 24.45 -14.91 20.98
N ALA A 208 24.19 -13.64 21.30
CA ALA A 208 24.49 -13.08 22.62
C ALA A 208 23.72 -13.81 23.73
N PHE A 209 22.44 -14.11 23.50
CA PHE A 209 21.62 -14.83 24.46
C PHE A 209 22.12 -16.28 24.67
N ARG A 210 22.56 -16.97 23.62
CA ARG A 210 23.19 -18.30 23.74
C ARG A 210 24.42 -18.28 24.63
N HIS A 211 25.28 -17.26 24.50
CA HIS A 211 26.45 -17.10 25.39
C HIS A 211 26.06 -16.87 26.85
N VAL A 212 25.00 -16.11 27.10
CA VAL A 212 24.45 -15.91 28.45
C VAL A 212 23.89 -17.22 29.02
N LEU A 213 23.18 -18.01 28.21
CA LEU A 213 22.60 -19.30 28.63
C LEU A 213 23.65 -20.38 28.87
N ALA A 214 24.77 -20.34 28.14
CA ALA A 214 25.89 -21.26 28.33
C ALA A 214 26.63 -21.06 29.68
N ALA A 215 26.46 -19.89 30.33
CA ALA A 215 27.01 -19.63 31.65
C ALA A 215 26.05 -20.09 32.76
N GLU A 216 26.62 -20.67 33.82
CA GLU A 216 25.87 -21.19 34.96
C GLU A 216 25.00 -20.11 35.62
N ALA A 217 23.75 -20.46 35.94
CA ALA A 217 22.79 -19.55 36.56
C ALA A 217 23.31 -19.02 37.91
N GLY A 218 23.20 -17.71 38.14
CA GLY A 218 23.69 -17.08 39.38
C GLY A 218 25.21 -16.89 39.48
N SER A 219 25.99 -17.37 38.50
CA SER A 219 27.45 -17.24 38.52
C SER A 219 27.95 -15.84 38.13
N ALA A 220 29.14 -15.48 38.60
CA ALA A 220 29.85 -14.28 38.14
C ALA A 220 30.10 -14.31 36.62
N ALA A 221 30.31 -15.49 36.05
CA ALA A 221 30.47 -15.68 34.60
C ALA A 221 29.21 -15.28 33.82
N ARG A 222 28.01 -15.60 34.35
CA ARG A 222 26.75 -15.19 33.72
C ARG A 222 26.49 -13.69 33.82
N THR A 223 26.86 -13.08 34.95
CA THR A 223 26.82 -11.61 35.11
C THR A 223 27.74 -10.93 34.09
N ALA A 224 28.96 -11.43 33.91
CA ALA A 224 29.88 -10.93 32.89
C ALA A 224 29.35 -11.15 31.45
N ALA A 225 28.71 -12.30 31.18
CA ALA A 225 28.10 -12.58 29.88
C ALA A 225 26.95 -11.62 29.56
N TRP A 226 26.10 -11.29 30.54
CA TRP A 226 25.05 -10.27 30.38
C TRP A 226 25.63 -8.88 30.10
N ALA A 227 26.68 -8.47 30.81
CA ALA A 227 27.33 -7.18 30.57
C ALA A 227 27.96 -7.09 29.17
N LEU A 228 28.65 -8.15 28.74
CA LEU A 228 29.22 -8.23 27.38
C LEU A 228 28.13 -8.21 26.31
N ALA A 229 27.01 -8.90 26.54
CA ALA A 229 25.85 -8.83 25.67
C ALA A 229 25.31 -7.39 25.58
N GLY A 230 25.24 -6.64 26.69
CA GLY A 230 24.82 -5.24 26.71
C GLY A 230 25.68 -4.34 25.82
N ILE A 231 27.00 -4.37 26.00
CA ILE A 231 27.94 -3.56 25.21
C ILE A 231 27.83 -3.89 23.72
N ARG A 232 27.81 -5.20 23.40
CA ARG A 232 27.76 -5.67 22.01
C ARG A 232 26.44 -5.30 21.33
N LEU A 233 25.31 -5.53 22.00
CA LEU A 233 23.98 -5.30 21.42
C LEU A 233 23.63 -3.82 21.34
N SER A 234 24.11 -2.98 22.25
CA SER A 234 24.03 -1.51 22.13
C SER A 234 24.73 -1.01 20.87
N THR A 235 25.94 -1.53 20.58
CA THR A 235 26.67 -1.20 19.35
C THR A 235 25.93 -1.65 18.08
N VAL A 236 25.36 -2.87 18.11
CA VAL A 236 24.54 -3.39 17.00
C VAL A 236 23.30 -2.53 16.80
N PHE A 237 22.62 -2.17 17.89
CA PHE A 237 21.42 -1.34 17.88
C PHE A 237 21.70 0.05 17.29
N LEU A 238 22.79 0.72 17.68
CA LEU A 238 23.15 2.04 17.13
C LEU A 238 23.30 2.01 15.60
N ARG A 239 24.05 1.01 15.09
CA ARG A 239 24.26 0.83 13.64
C ARG A 239 22.97 0.47 12.92
N PHE A 240 22.19 -0.42 13.53
CA PHE A 240 20.91 -0.86 13.01
C PHE A 240 19.89 0.28 12.94
N ASN A 241 19.80 1.13 13.97
CA ASN A 241 18.84 2.22 14.04
C ASN A 241 19.05 3.21 12.88
N LEU A 242 20.31 3.55 12.58
CA LEU A 242 20.65 4.42 11.44
C LEU A 242 20.25 3.80 10.09
N VAL A 243 20.55 2.51 9.89
CA VAL A 243 20.23 1.78 8.65
C VAL A 243 18.72 1.55 8.52
N GLY A 244 18.03 1.26 9.62
CA GLY A 244 16.59 1.10 9.68
C GLY A 244 15.85 2.39 9.30
N ILE A 245 16.30 3.54 9.83
CA ILE A 245 15.75 4.86 9.45
C ILE A 245 15.89 5.10 7.94
N LEU A 246 17.05 4.79 7.36
CA LEU A 246 17.26 4.93 5.92
C LEU A 246 16.28 4.06 5.11
N PHE A 247 16.11 2.79 5.48
CA PHE A 247 15.21 1.89 4.77
C PHE A 247 13.73 2.25 4.94
N THR A 248 13.32 2.73 6.12
CA THR A 248 11.98 3.30 6.32
C THR A 248 11.78 4.55 5.46
N ALA A 249 12.78 5.43 5.35
CA ALA A 249 12.68 6.60 4.48
C ALA A 249 12.54 6.20 3.00
N LEU A 250 13.28 5.19 2.54
CA LEU A 250 13.15 4.64 1.19
C LEU A 250 11.76 4.04 0.95
N GLU A 251 11.23 3.27 1.91
CA GLU A 251 9.89 2.70 1.84
C GLU A 251 8.81 3.78 1.73
N LEU A 252 8.81 4.76 2.63
CA LEU A 252 7.86 5.86 2.61
C LEU A 252 7.96 6.71 1.34
N SER A 253 9.19 6.99 0.88
CA SER A 253 9.41 7.76 -0.34
C SER A 253 8.94 7.01 -1.58
N GLY A 254 9.20 5.70 -1.64
CA GLY A 254 8.73 4.85 -2.73
C GLY A 254 7.21 4.76 -2.77
N SER A 255 6.57 4.58 -1.60
CA SER A 255 5.13 4.43 -1.48
C SER A 255 4.42 5.73 -1.83
N TRP A 256 4.99 6.87 -1.41
CA TRP A 256 4.55 8.19 -1.84
C TRP A 256 4.70 8.37 -3.35
N LEU A 257 5.85 8.01 -3.93
CA LEU A 257 6.10 8.16 -5.37
C LEU A 257 5.14 7.30 -6.21
N TYR A 258 4.90 6.07 -5.77
CA TYR A 258 3.91 5.17 -6.37
C TYR A 258 2.52 5.82 -6.36
N ASN A 259 2.01 6.20 -5.19
CA ASN A 259 0.68 6.81 -5.06
C ASN A 259 0.57 8.12 -5.85
N ARG A 260 1.62 8.94 -5.85
CA ARG A 260 1.67 10.22 -6.56
C ARG A 260 1.51 10.08 -8.08
N PHE A 261 1.96 8.97 -8.65
CA PHE A 261 1.87 8.66 -10.07
C PHE A 261 0.80 7.63 -10.42
N ASN A 262 0.20 6.97 -9.43
CA ASN A 262 -0.81 5.94 -9.61
C ASN A 262 -2.10 6.31 -8.86
N LEU A 263 -2.60 7.52 -9.11
CA LEU A 263 -3.87 7.99 -8.58
C LEU A 263 -5.03 7.39 -9.40
N SER A 264 -6.10 6.99 -8.72
CA SER A 264 -7.34 6.62 -9.39
C SER A 264 -7.95 7.81 -10.13
N ALA A 265 -8.81 7.55 -11.11
CA ALA A 265 -9.49 8.61 -11.86
C ALA A 265 -10.39 9.47 -10.93
N HIS A 266 -11.01 8.84 -9.93
CA HIS A 266 -11.74 9.53 -8.86
C HIS A 266 -10.84 10.46 -8.04
N ASP A 267 -9.65 10.01 -7.64
CA ASP A 267 -8.74 10.85 -6.84
C ASP A 267 -8.17 12.00 -7.65
N GLN A 268 -7.89 11.77 -8.94
CA GLN A 268 -7.50 12.83 -9.88
C GLN A 268 -8.61 13.87 -10.00
N TRP A 269 -9.87 13.44 -10.14
CA TRP A 269 -11.03 14.33 -10.14
C TRP A 269 -11.16 15.10 -8.83
N LEU A 270 -11.03 14.45 -7.68
CA LEU A 270 -11.14 15.12 -6.37
C LEU A 270 -10.07 16.21 -6.23
N LEU A 271 -8.84 15.93 -6.66
CA LEU A 271 -7.74 16.89 -6.66
C LEU A 271 -7.94 18.04 -7.65
N SER A 272 -8.69 17.84 -8.74
CA SER A 272 -9.00 18.91 -9.71
C SER A 272 -10.13 19.82 -9.27
N THR A 273 -10.95 19.40 -8.31
CA THR A 273 -12.04 20.25 -7.79
C THR A 273 -11.51 21.45 -6.97
N PRO A 274 -12.32 22.51 -6.79
CA PRO A 274 -11.98 23.64 -5.91
C PRO A 274 -11.72 23.24 -4.43
N TRP A 275 -12.18 22.05 -4.02
CA TRP A 275 -11.97 21.50 -2.67
C TRP A 275 -10.67 20.69 -2.56
N GLY A 276 -9.98 20.40 -3.66
CA GLY A 276 -8.72 19.68 -3.68
C GLY A 276 -7.63 20.41 -2.89
N MET A 277 -6.74 19.68 -2.23
CA MET A 277 -5.72 20.29 -1.36
C MET A 277 -4.48 20.79 -2.12
N ASP A 278 -4.34 20.46 -3.41
CA ASP A 278 -3.22 20.85 -4.27
C ASP A 278 -3.64 22.00 -5.20
N PRO A 279 -3.26 23.26 -4.92
CA PRO A 279 -3.67 24.41 -5.71
C PRO A 279 -3.27 24.32 -7.18
N ASP A 280 -2.16 23.65 -7.49
CA ASP A 280 -1.62 23.53 -8.85
C ASP A 280 -2.43 22.53 -9.69
N ARG A 281 -3.25 21.68 -9.06
CA ARG A 281 -4.13 20.71 -9.73
C ARG A 281 -5.55 21.22 -9.90
N ARG A 282 -5.95 22.28 -9.19
CA ARG A 282 -7.32 22.77 -9.22
C ARG A 282 -7.64 23.36 -10.59
N GLU A 283 -8.77 22.94 -11.14
CA GLU A 283 -9.30 23.48 -12.38
C GLU A 283 -10.43 24.48 -12.08
N SER A 284 -10.58 25.48 -12.93
CA SER A 284 -11.65 26.48 -12.83
C SER A 284 -12.78 26.16 -13.81
N LEU A 285 -13.48 25.06 -13.56
CA LEU A 285 -14.62 24.59 -14.37
C LEU A 285 -15.97 24.91 -13.72
N ALA A 286 -17.05 24.85 -14.51
CA ALA A 286 -18.42 24.93 -14.00
C ALA A 286 -18.79 23.66 -13.21
N LEU A 287 -19.72 23.78 -12.25
CA LEU A 287 -20.18 22.64 -11.44
C LEU A 287 -20.73 21.48 -12.29
N SER A 288 -21.42 21.81 -13.39
CA SER A 288 -21.96 20.82 -14.32
C SER A 288 -20.88 19.96 -14.97
N GLU A 289 -19.71 20.55 -15.28
CA GLU A 289 -18.57 19.82 -15.84
C GLU A 289 -17.97 18.88 -14.79
N PHE A 290 -17.77 19.34 -13.55
CA PHE A 290 -17.31 18.45 -12.48
C PHE A 290 -18.27 17.28 -12.23
N GLN A 291 -19.58 17.52 -12.25
CA GLN A 291 -20.60 16.47 -12.10
C GLN A 291 -20.59 15.49 -13.27
N LYS A 292 -20.41 15.98 -14.50
CA LYS A 292 -20.29 15.16 -15.70
C LYS A 292 -19.06 14.25 -15.62
N THR A 293 -17.90 14.80 -15.29
CA THR A 293 -16.65 14.04 -15.17
C THR A 293 -16.72 13.02 -14.02
N LEU A 294 -17.28 13.40 -12.87
CA LEU A 294 -17.51 12.46 -11.75
C LEU A 294 -18.40 11.29 -12.16
N ARG A 295 -19.52 11.57 -12.84
CA ARG A 295 -20.42 10.54 -13.36
C ARG A 295 -19.65 9.60 -14.29
N GLY A 296 -18.81 10.16 -15.16
CA GLY A 296 -17.93 9.40 -16.03
C GLY A 296 -16.99 8.46 -15.28
N HIS A 297 -16.43 8.85 -14.15
CA HIS A 297 -15.57 7.98 -13.34
C HIS A 297 -16.35 6.92 -12.55
N ILE A 298 -17.52 7.25 -12.00
CA ILE A 298 -18.31 6.32 -11.19
C ILE A 298 -18.93 5.21 -12.05
N GLN A 299 -19.31 5.53 -13.29
CA GLN A 299 -19.90 4.57 -14.23
C GLN A 299 -18.86 3.79 -15.05
N ALA A 300 -17.56 4.06 -14.85
CA ALA A 300 -16.50 3.46 -15.65
C ALA A 300 -16.53 1.92 -15.55
N PRO A 301 -16.60 1.19 -16.70
CA PRO A 301 -16.55 -0.25 -16.68
C PRO A 301 -15.14 -0.74 -16.37
N HIS A 302 -15.03 -1.97 -15.88
CA HIS A 302 -13.74 -2.64 -15.69
C HIS A 302 -13.83 -4.13 -16.00
N MET A 303 -12.70 -4.74 -16.34
CA MET A 303 -12.59 -6.17 -16.63
C MET A 303 -11.96 -6.89 -15.44
N GLU A 304 -12.65 -7.86 -14.85
CA GLU A 304 -12.11 -8.79 -13.87
C GLU A 304 -11.79 -10.13 -14.54
N ILE A 305 -10.54 -10.58 -14.41
CA ILE A 305 -10.12 -11.89 -14.91
C ILE A 305 -9.86 -12.83 -13.75
N LEU A 306 -10.73 -13.84 -13.61
CA LEU A 306 -10.56 -14.89 -12.61
C LEU A 306 -9.55 -15.92 -13.10
N PRO A 307 -8.65 -16.41 -12.23
CA PRO A 307 -7.64 -17.41 -12.61
C PRO A 307 -8.30 -18.73 -13.02
N ALA A 308 -7.57 -19.52 -13.82
CA ALA A 308 -7.95 -20.89 -14.09
C ALA A 308 -7.65 -21.70 -12.83
N SER A 309 -8.70 -22.26 -12.21
CA SER A 309 -8.76 -22.97 -10.91
C SER A 309 -9.22 -22.10 -9.72
N ASP A 310 -10.20 -22.63 -8.97
CA ASP A 310 -10.64 -22.08 -7.68
C ASP A 310 -9.76 -22.62 -6.52
N GLU A 311 -9.84 -22.01 -5.33
CA GLU A 311 -9.15 -22.45 -4.09
C GLU A 311 -9.30 -23.95 -3.76
N SER A 312 -10.32 -24.62 -4.30
CA SER A 312 -10.63 -26.06 -4.18
C SER A 312 -9.77 -26.96 -5.08
N GLY A 313 -8.99 -26.42 -6.02
CA GLY A 313 -8.14 -27.18 -6.94
C GLY A 313 -8.87 -27.78 -8.15
N THR A 314 -10.14 -27.44 -8.36
CA THR A 314 -10.92 -27.87 -9.52
C THR A 314 -10.49 -27.06 -10.76
N VAL A 315 -10.04 -27.73 -11.83
CA VAL A 315 -9.58 -27.05 -13.05
C VAL A 315 -10.78 -26.43 -13.77
N GLN A 316 -10.90 -25.11 -13.69
CA GLN A 316 -11.86 -24.31 -14.46
C GLN A 316 -11.12 -23.40 -15.45
N PRO A 317 -11.72 -23.08 -16.61
CA PRO A 317 -11.16 -22.07 -17.50
C PRO A 317 -11.14 -20.70 -16.82
N ARG A 318 -10.25 -19.83 -17.30
CA ARG A 318 -10.22 -18.42 -16.87
C ARG A 318 -11.55 -17.76 -17.27
N ARG A 319 -12.09 -16.92 -16.39
CA ARG A 319 -13.33 -16.19 -16.65
C ARG A 319 -13.03 -14.71 -16.80
N PHE A 320 -13.69 -14.06 -17.75
CA PHE A 320 -13.49 -12.66 -18.12
C PHE A 320 -14.79 -11.91 -17.89
N LEU A 321 -14.89 -11.22 -16.78
CA LEU A 321 -16.10 -10.56 -16.31
C LEU A 321 -15.98 -9.06 -16.56
N LEU A 322 -16.83 -8.52 -17.42
CA LEU A 322 -16.96 -7.09 -17.67
C LEU A 322 -18.02 -6.51 -16.74
N HIS A 323 -17.58 -5.67 -15.81
CA HIS A 323 -18.43 -5.05 -14.80
C HIS A 323 -18.89 -3.67 -15.22
N PHE A 324 -20.18 -3.40 -15.04
CA PHE A 324 -20.79 -2.08 -15.19
C PHE A 324 -21.40 -1.62 -13.85
N PRO A 325 -20.65 -0.85 -13.03
CA PRO A 325 -20.98 -0.65 -11.62
C PRO A 325 -22.33 0.02 -11.34
N THR A 326 -22.79 0.88 -12.26
CA THR A 326 -24.00 1.70 -12.08
C THR A 326 -25.16 1.25 -12.95
N LEU A 327 -24.99 0.21 -13.75
CA LEU A 327 -25.95 -0.19 -14.77
C LEU A 327 -26.64 -1.49 -14.36
N SER A 328 -27.89 -1.65 -14.76
CA SER A 328 -28.62 -2.91 -14.67
C SER A 328 -29.19 -3.32 -16.03
N VAL A 329 -29.60 -4.59 -16.15
CA VAL A 329 -30.34 -5.09 -17.31
C VAL A 329 -31.63 -4.29 -17.55
N ALA A 330 -32.30 -3.85 -16.48
CA ALA A 330 -33.51 -3.05 -16.58
C ALA A 330 -33.26 -1.67 -17.21
N ASP A 331 -32.08 -1.08 -17.01
CA ASP A 331 -31.71 0.20 -17.62
C ASP A 331 -31.52 0.10 -19.13
N LEU A 332 -31.10 -1.08 -19.61
CA LEU A 332 -30.91 -1.41 -21.02
C LEU A 332 -32.23 -1.74 -21.73
N ALA A 333 -33.24 -2.22 -21.01
CA ALA A 333 -34.53 -2.57 -21.59
C ALA A 333 -35.23 -1.35 -22.23
N GLN A 334 -35.90 -1.58 -23.36
CA GLN A 334 -36.71 -0.55 -24.02
C GLN A 334 -37.82 -0.06 -23.08
N ARG A 335 -38.08 1.25 -23.08
CA ARG A 335 -39.16 1.81 -22.27
C ARG A 335 -40.50 1.46 -22.91
N LEU A 336 -41.52 1.10 -22.12
CA LEU A 336 -42.87 0.75 -22.60
C LEU A 336 -43.55 1.79 -23.52
N ALA A 337 -43.02 3.01 -23.63
CA ALA A 337 -43.54 4.10 -24.47
C ALA A 337 -42.53 4.63 -25.52
N SER A 338 -41.36 4.00 -25.68
CA SER A 338 -40.33 4.42 -26.63
C SER A 338 -39.45 3.23 -27.05
N ASP A 339 -39.16 3.12 -28.34
CA ASP A 339 -38.21 2.14 -28.88
C ASP A 339 -36.75 2.41 -28.42
N ALA A 340 -36.51 3.52 -27.71
CA ALA A 340 -35.19 3.88 -27.18
C ALA A 340 -35.04 3.48 -25.71
N SER A 341 -33.90 2.86 -25.40
CA SER A 341 -33.45 2.55 -24.05
C SER A 341 -33.20 3.82 -23.23
N SER A 342 -33.14 3.69 -21.91
CA SER A 342 -32.73 4.80 -21.03
C SER A 342 -31.22 5.07 -21.09
N VAL A 343 -30.46 4.08 -21.54
CA VAL A 343 -29.00 4.05 -21.57
C VAL A 343 -28.52 3.59 -22.94
N LEU A 344 -27.45 4.21 -23.43
CA LEU A 344 -26.65 3.70 -24.54
C LEU A 344 -25.53 2.83 -23.97
N LEU A 345 -25.48 1.58 -24.38
CA LEU A 345 -24.32 0.70 -24.15
C LEU A 345 -23.95 0.05 -25.48
N ASN A 346 -22.86 0.53 -26.08
CA ASN A 346 -22.28 -0.10 -27.25
C ASN A 346 -20.88 -0.61 -26.95
N ILE A 347 -20.55 -1.78 -27.48
CA ILE A 347 -19.23 -2.40 -27.33
C ILE A 347 -18.65 -2.62 -28.72
N GLY A 348 -17.37 -2.30 -28.88
CA GLY A 348 -16.53 -2.74 -29.97
C GLY A 348 -15.20 -3.23 -29.40
N GLY A 349 -14.32 -3.74 -30.24
CA GLY A 349 -13.02 -4.17 -29.75
C GLY A 349 -11.96 -4.37 -30.82
N TYR A 350 -10.75 -4.60 -30.32
CA TYR A 350 -9.56 -4.85 -31.11
C TYR A 350 -8.80 -6.01 -30.49
N ARG A 351 -8.22 -6.82 -31.36
CA ARG A 351 -7.06 -7.63 -31.03
C ARG A 351 -5.81 -6.79 -31.22
N VAL A 352 -4.91 -6.81 -30.24
CA VAL A 352 -3.67 -6.05 -30.26
C VAL A 352 -2.49 -6.98 -30.08
N GLN A 353 -1.65 -7.10 -31.11
CA GLN A 353 -0.36 -7.75 -30.99
C GLN A 353 0.66 -6.75 -30.45
N ARG A 354 1.33 -7.11 -29.34
CA ARG A 354 2.26 -6.21 -28.63
C ARG A 354 3.48 -5.88 -29.48
N GLU A 355 3.99 -4.65 -29.33
CA GLU A 355 5.25 -4.21 -29.94
C GLU A 355 6.41 -5.12 -29.49
N GLN A 356 7.25 -5.59 -30.42
CA GLN A 356 8.52 -6.21 -30.07
C GLN A 356 9.60 -5.15 -30.04
N THR A 357 10.29 -5.05 -28.91
CA THR A 357 11.39 -4.11 -28.67
C THR A 357 12.78 -4.76 -28.77
N ASP A 358 12.86 -5.99 -29.27
CA ASP A 358 14.13 -6.68 -29.55
C ASP A 358 14.79 -6.13 -30.83
N ARG A 359 15.90 -6.74 -31.26
CA ARG A 359 16.74 -6.34 -32.39
C ARG A 359 15.97 -5.99 -33.67
N ASP A 360 14.84 -6.67 -33.90
CA ASP A 360 13.86 -6.36 -34.93
C ASP A 360 12.62 -5.71 -34.31
N ARG A 361 12.59 -4.38 -34.31
CA ARG A 361 11.47 -3.62 -33.75
C ARG A 361 10.24 -3.75 -34.64
N THR A 362 9.22 -4.45 -34.16
CA THR A 362 7.91 -4.54 -34.83
C THR A 362 6.89 -3.71 -34.05
N PRO A 363 6.25 -2.68 -34.67
CA PRO A 363 5.26 -1.86 -33.99
C PRO A 363 4.03 -2.70 -33.60
N ALA A 364 3.26 -2.21 -32.62
CA ALA A 364 2.01 -2.84 -32.24
C ALA A 364 1.04 -2.89 -33.42
N TYR A 365 0.37 -4.02 -33.62
CA TYR A 365 -0.59 -4.22 -34.70
C TYR A 365 -1.99 -4.43 -34.14
N TRP A 366 -2.96 -3.70 -34.66
CA TRP A 366 -4.34 -3.66 -34.17
C TRP A 366 -5.26 -4.21 -35.25
N THR A 367 -6.16 -5.13 -34.87
CA THR A 367 -7.16 -5.71 -35.77
C THR A 367 -8.54 -5.60 -35.13
N PRO A 368 -9.53 -4.98 -35.76
CA PRO A 368 -10.90 -4.92 -35.23
C PRO A 368 -11.48 -6.32 -35.01
N LEU A 369 -12.16 -6.51 -33.87
CA LEU A 369 -12.97 -7.68 -33.55
C LEU A 369 -14.42 -7.28 -33.84
N ALA A 370 -14.97 -7.75 -34.96
CA ALA A 370 -16.33 -7.42 -35.40
C ALA A 370 -17.35 -8.41 -34.78
N GLU A 371 -18.14 -9.11 -35.61
CA GLU A 371 -19.20 -10.05 -35.17
C GLU A 371 -18.68 -11.14 -34.21
N GLU A 372 -17.41 -11.53 -34.33
CA GLU A 372 -16.77 -12.49 -33.44
C GLU A 372 -16.85 -12.10 -31.94
N LEU A 373 -16.90 -10.80 -31.62
CA LEU A 373 -16.97 -10.32 -30.25
C LEU A 373 -18.41 -10.33 -29.70
N GLU A 374 -19.41 -10.02 -30.53
CA GLU A 374 -20.82 -9.92 -30.13
C GLU A 374 -21.36 -11.27 -29.65
N ASP A 375 -21.06 -12.34 -30.38
CA ASP A 375 -21.50 -13.72 -30.10
C ASP A 375 -20.95 -14.31 -28.79
N ARG A 376 -20.02 -13.62 -28.12
CA ARG A 376 -19.31 -14.12 -26.94
C ARG A 376 -19.71 -13.44 -25.65
N LEU A 377 -20.51 -12.40 -25.73
CA LEU A 377 -20.96 -11.65 -24.57
C LEU A 377 -22.20 -12.31 -23.98
N LEU A 378 -22.10 -12.70 -22.72
CA LEU A 378 -23.18 -13.37 -22.00
C LEU A 378 -23.53 -12.59 -20.74
N ILE A 379 -24.80 -12.34 -20.49
CA ILE A 379 -25.21 -11.70 -19.23
C ILE A 379 -25.07 -12.73 -18.10
N LYS A 380 -24.29 -12.37 -17.07
CA LYS A 380 -24.06 -13.18 -15.87
C LYS A 380 -24.75 -12.65 -14.62
N GLN A 381 -24.97 -11.35 -14.55
CA GLN A 381 -25.65 -10.71 -13.42
C GLN A 381 -26.43 -9.50 -13.88
N ASP A 382 -27.61 -9.30 -13.32
CA ASP A 382 -28.54 -8.26 -13.76
C ASP A 382 -28.27 -6.89 -13.13
N ALA A 383 -27.87 -6.83 -11.85
CA ALA A 383 -27.67 -5.57 -11.12
C ALA A 383 -26.65 -5.71 -9.97
N PRO A 384 -25.50 -5.00 -10.00
CA PRO A 384 -24.96 -4.31 -11.16
C PRO A 384 -24.73 -5.29 -12.33
N LEU A 385 -24.81 -4.79 -13.57
CA LEU A 385 -24.66 -5.60 -14.76
C LEU A 385 -23.24 -6.18 -14.84
N ILE A 386 -23.17 -7.49 -15.01
CA ILE A 386 -21.93 -8.21 -15.32
C ILE A 386 -22.14 -8.99 -16.61
N VAL A 387 -21.25 -8.76 -17.58
CA VAL A 387 -21.21 -9.46 -18.86
C VAL A 387 -19.95 -10.30 -18.92
N GLU A 388 -20.09 -11.62 -19.09
CA GLU A 388 -18.95 -12.51 -19.29
C GLU A 388 -18.57 -12.57 -20.77
N LEU A 389 -17.28 -12.40 -21.07
CA LEU A 389 -16.71 -12.72 -22.37
C LEU A 389 -16.33 -14.20 -22.38
N SER A 390 -17.06 -14.98 -23.16
CA SER A 390 -16.82 -16.41 -23.34
C SER A 390 -15.83 -16.69 -24.48
N ASP A 391 -15.17 -17.85 -24.40
CA ASP A 391 -14.24 -18.37 -25.42
C ASP A 391 -13.11 -17.41 -25.85
N VAL A 392 -12.71 -16.46 -25.01
CA VAL A 392 -11.79 -15.34 -25.35
C VAL A 392 -10.50 -15.76 -26.07
N HIS A 393 -10.02 -16.98 -25.84
CA HIS A 393 -8.83 -17.50 -26.51
C HIS A 393 -8.96 -17.55 -28.04
N SER A 394 -10.13 -17.89 -28.58
CA SER A 394 -10.30 -17.97 -30.03
C SER A 394 -10.40 -16.59 -30.71
N LEU A 395 -10.69 -15.51 -29.97
CA LEU A 395 -10.57 -14.13 -30.47
C LEU A 395 -9.12 -13.73 -30.80
N LEU A 396 -8.13 -14.42 -30.22
CA LEU A 396 -6.74 -14.07 -30.45
C LEU A 396 -6.28 -14.45 -31.86
N GLY A 397 -6.76 -15.54 -32.46
CA GLY A 397 -6.41 -15.96 -33.83
C GLY A 397 -4.92 -15.88 -34.21
N SER A 398 -3.99 -15.87 -33.24
CA SER A 398 -2.57 -15.59 -33.45
C SER A 398 -1.72 -16.82 -33.10
N ALA A 399 -0.59 -16.99 -33.80
CA ALA A 399 0.39 -18.02 -33.49
C ALA A 399 1.08 -17.83 -32.12
N TYR A 400 0.97 -16.63 -31.52
CA TYR A 400 1.63 -16.23 -30.27
C TYR A 400 0.63 -15.59 -29.30
N PRO A 401 -0.32 -16.38 -28.74
CA PRO A 401 -1.38 -15.87 -27.87
C PRO A 401 -0.83 -15.12 -26.64
N GLU A 402 0.35 -15.48 -26.16
CA GLU A 402 1.04 -14.83 -25.04
C GLU A 402 1.52 -13.40 -25.33
N ARG A 403 1.48 -12.98 -26.60
CA ARG A 403 1.88 -11.63 -27.05
C ARG A 403 0.70 -10.80 -27.53
N SER A 404 -0.51 -11.27 -27.29
CA SER A 404 -1.73 -10.64 -27.78
C SER A 404 -2.63 -10.22 -26.62
N ASP A 405 -3.13 -8.99 -26.72
CA ASP A 405 -4.12 -8.41 -25.82
C ASP A 405 -5.44 -8.20 -26.57
N ILE A 406 -6.51 -8.06 -25.81
CA ILE A 406 -7.77 -7.52 -26.30
C ILE A 406 -7.94 -6.12 -25.76
N VAL A 407 -8.45 -5.22 -26.61
CA VAL A 407 -8.90 -3.89 -26.21
C VAL A 407 -10.39 -3.78 -26.49
N LEU A 408 -11.20 -3.62 -25.47
CA LEU A 408 -12.62 -3.30 -25.62
C LEU A 408 -12.78 -1.78 -25.62
N SER A 409 -13.59 -1.30 -26.55
CA SER A 409 -13.98 0.10 -26.67
C SER A 409 -15.47 0.21 -26.39
N ILE A 410 -15.83 0.89 -25.32
CA ILE A 410 -17.18 0.89 -24.75
C ILE A 410 -17.73 2.32 -24.78
N GLN A 411 -18.88 2.50 -25.42
CA GLN A 411 -19.66 3.73 -25.35
C GLN A 411 -20.77 3.52 -24.32
N LEU A 412 -20.72 4.30 -23.24
CA LEU A 412 -21.71 4.23 -22.16
C LEU A 412 -22.26 5.62 -21.86
N GLY A 413 -23.57 5.80 -21.98
CA GLY A 413 -24.21 7.11 -21.85
C GLY A 413 -25.68 7.06 -21.48
N HIS A 414 -26.23 8.18 -21.03
CA HIS A 414 -27.65 8.27 -20.66
C HIS A 414 -28.42 9.12 -21.66
N ALA A 415 -29.70 8.81 -21.86
CA ALA A 415 -30.58 9.63 -22.64
C ALA A 415 -30.80 10.99 -21.94
N VAL A 416 -30.57 12.09 -22.66
CA VAL A 416 -30.92 13.44 -22.23
C VAL A 416 -32.34 13.82 -22.70
N ALA A 417 -32.89 14.91 -22.16
CA ALA A 417 -34.28 15.34 -22.40
C ALA A 417 -34.68 15.46 -23.89
N ASP A 418 -33.72 15.73 -24.77
CA ASP A 418 -33.93 15.84 -26.23
C ASP A 418 -33.95 14.48 -26.96
N GLY A 419 -33.84 13.35 -26.25
CA GLY A 419 -33.77 12.01 -26.84
C GLY A 419 -32.40 11.62 -27.43
N ARG A 420 -31.39 12.50 -27.33
CA ARG A 420 -29.99 12.17 -27.64
C ARG A 420 -29.32 11.46 -26.46
N TYR A 421 -28.22 10.75 -26.71
CA TYR A 421 -27.38 10.20 -25.64
C TYR A 421 -26.15 11.08 -25.41
N GLU A 422 -25.84 11.30 -24.13
CA GLU A 422 -24.53 11.81 -23.72
C GLU A 422 -23.69 10.64 -23.24
N ALA A 423 -22.75 10.19 -24.06
CA ALA A 423 -21.95 9.00 -23.82
C ALA A 423 -20.48 9.32 -23.57
N ASN A 424 -19.91 8.59 -22.61
CA ASN A 424 -18.49 8.53 -22.36
C ASN A 424 -17.91 7.31 -23.09
N LEU A 425 -16.67 7.46 -23.54
CA LEU A 425 -15.91 6.42 -24.22
C LEU A 425 -14.87 5.85 -23.25
N TYR A 426 -14.88 4.54 -23.08
CA TYR A 426 -13.96 3.82 -22.20
C TYR A 426 -13.17 2.78 -23.00
N ASP A 427 -11.87 2.69 -22.76
CA ASP A 427 -11.04 1.62 -23.33
C ASP A 427 -10.51 0.70 -22.24
N LEU A 428 -10.72 -0.61 -22.40
CA LEU A 428 -10.23 -1.65 -21.49
C LEU A 428 -9.24 -2.54 -22.23
N ARG A 429 -7.99 -2.56 -21.78
CA ARG A 429 -6.96 -3.46 -22.33
C ARG A 429 -6.62 -4.55 -21.34
N PHE A 430 -6.66 -5.80 -21.79
CA PHE A 430 -6.34 -6.94 -20.94
C PHE A 430 -5.71 -8.10 -21.72
N PRO A 431 -4.85 -8.90 -21.06
CA PRO A 431 -4.25 -10.09 -21.65
C PRO A 431 -5.20 -11.29 -21.56
N VAL A 432 -5.21 -12.12 -22.61
CA VAL A 432 -6.03 -13.35 -22.63
C VAL A 432 -5.33 -14.52 -21.94
N THR A 433 -3.99 -14.50 -21.86
CA THR A 433 -3.18 -15.53 -21.18
C THR A 433 -2.34 -14.95 -20.06
N GLY A 434 -2.05 -15.75 -19.04
CA GLY A 434 -1.15 -15.37 -17.95
C GLY A 434 -1.85 -14.61 -16.82
N GLU A 435 -1.89 -13.28 -16.90
CA GLU A 435 -2.21 -12.42 -15.75
C GLU A 435 -3.69 -12.29 -15.45
N SER A 436 -4.10 -12.61 -14.22
CA SER A 436 -5.46 -12.44 -13.68
C SER A 436 -5.54 -11.23 -12.73
N GLY A 437 -6.75 -10.73 -12.48
CA GLY A 437 -7.01 -9.56 -11.64
C GLY A 437 -7.95 -8.55 -12.29
N ASN A 438 -7.95 -7.31 -11.78
CA ASN A 438 -8.84 -6.23 -12.23
C ASN A 438 -8.11 -5.29 -13.21
N PHE A 439 -8.74 -5.00 -14.35
CA PHE A 439 -8.23 -4.17 -15.44
C PHE A 439 -9.18 -2.99 -15.64
N PRO A 440 -8.83 -1.78 -15.15
CA PRO A 440 -9.67 -0.59 -15.23
C PRO A 440 -9.62 0.07 -16.62
N ASP A 441 -10.51 1.03 -16.86
CA ASP A 441 -10.52 1.88 -18.05
C ASP A 441 -9.25 2.73 -18.16
N ARG A 442 -8.84 3.00 -19.41
CA ARG A 442 -7.67 3.81 -19.73
C ARG A 442 -7.92 4.67 -20.95
N ALA A 443 -7.23 5.80 -21.01
CA ALA A 443 -7.05 6.52 -22.26
C ALA A 443 -6.04 5.75 -23.13
N ILE A 444 -6.51 5.07 -24.17
CA ILE A 444 -5.67 4.34 -25.11
C ILE A 444 -5.67 5.04 -26.46
N THR A 445 -4.48 5.42 -26.94
CA THR A 445 -4.33 5.90 -28.31
C THR A 445 -4.47 4.71 -29.26
N ARG A 446 -5.66 4.57 -29.84
CA ARG A 446 -5.97 3.53 -30.81
C ARG A 446 -5.14 3.73 -32.08
N GLN A 447 -4.72 2.63 -32.67
CA GLN A 447 -3.98 2.61 -33.93
C GLN A 447 -4.73 1.69 -34.90
N GLY A 448 -4.69 2.01 -36.20
CA GLY A 448 -5.38 1.23 -37.23
C GLY A 448 -6.80 1.71 -37.52
N GLU A 449 -7.58 0.83 -38.16
CA GLU A 449 -8.97 1.08 -38.57
C GLU A 449 -9.92 1.17 -37.37
N GLU A 450 -11.00 1.94 -37.46
CA GLU A 450 -12.00 2.02 -36.39
C GLU A 450 -12.77 0.70 -36.25
N CYS A 451 -12.96 0.25 -35.00
CA CYS A 451 -13.81 -0.89 -34.73
C CYS A 451 -15.29 -0.56 -34.94
N ARG A 452 -16.05 -1.54 -35.42
CA ARG A 452 -17.52 -1.49 -35.42
C ARG A 452 -18.03 -1.63 -33.98
N TYR A 453 -19.02 -0.82 -33.64
CA TYR A 453 -19.75 -0.94 -32.38
C TYR A 453 -21.09 -1.63 -32.61
N PHE A 454 -21.48 -2.47 -31.66
CA PHE A 454 -22.80 -3.08 -31.60
C PHE A 454 -23.44 -2.76 -30.25
N GLY A 455 -24.77 -2.66 -30.23
CA GLY A 455 -25.54 -2.35 -29.03
C GLY A 455 -25.78 -3.59 -28.19
N ILE A 456 -25.70 -3.45 -26.88
CA ILE A 456 -26.03 -4.52 -25.92
C ILE A 456 -27.54 -4.51 -25.67
N ASP A 457 -28.26 -5.44 -26.28
CA ASP A 457 -29.69 -5.67 -26.04
C ASP A 457 -29.89 -6.97 -25.22
N PRO A 458 -30.32 -6.88 -23.94
CA PRO A 458 -30.57 -8.06 -23.13
C PRO A 458 -31.58 -9.04 -23.72
N ALA A 459 -32.50 -8.61 -24.59
CA ALA A 459 -33.46 -9.48 -25.24
C ALA A 459 -32.83 -10.37 -26.34
N LEU A 460 -31.67 -9.97 -26.86
CA LEU A 460 -30.94 -10.67 -27.92
C LEU A 460 -29.74 -11.46 -27.39
N MET A 461 -29.34 -11.22 -26.13
CA MET A 461 -28.20 -11.89 -25.52
C MET A 461 -28.58 -13.21 -24.86
N GLN A 462 -27.67 -14.18 -24.94
CA GLN A 462 -27.80 -15.42 -24.19
C GLN A 462 -27.52 -15.16 -22.70
N GLN A 463 -28.38 -15.69 -21.83
CA GLN A 463 -28.10 -15.77 -20.40
C GLN A 463 -27.17 -16.95 -20.18
N ALA A 464 -26.10 -16.75 -19.41
CA ALA A 464 -25.18 -17.83 -19.14
C ALA A 464 -25.71 -18.74 -18.02
N ASP A 465 -25.71 -20.06 -18.23
CA ASP A 465 -26.08 -21.05 -17.22
C ASP A 465 -25.26 -20.82 -15.93
N ASN A 466 -25.96 -20.79 -14.79
CA ASN A 466 -25.38 -20.52 -13.47
C ASN A 466 -24.40 -21.59 -13.00
#